data_AF-A0A734N5I9-F1
#
_entry.id   AF-A0A734N5I9-F1
#
_cell.length_a   1.000
_cell.length_b   1.000
_cell.length_c   1.000
_cell.angle_alpha   90.00
_cell.angle_beta   90.00
_cell.angle_gamma   90.00
#
_symmetry.space_group_name_H-M   'P 1'
#
loop_
_entity.id
_entity.type
_entity.pdbx_description
1 polymer ?
#
loop_
_entity_poly.entity_id
_entity_poly.type
_entity_poly.pdbx_seq_one_letter_code
_entity_poly.pdbx_strand_id
1 'polypeptide(L)' 'SPEQLEQELQAARSAAWFYTSKGCMIYGADINRVTRIINGGLNGIEDRKVRYNKARAALLV' A
#
# COMPACT_ATOMS: atom_id res chain seq x y z
N SER A 1 20.81 -2.79 -9.53
CA SER A 1 20.17 -3.97 -10.13
C SER A 1 18.89 -4.29 -9.35
N PRO A 2 17.98 -5.14 -9.86
CA PRO A 2 16.71 -5.45 -9.20
C PRO A 2 16.85 -5.97 -7.76
N GLU A 3 17.92 -6.71 -7.47
CA GLU A 3 18.21 -7.31 -6.16
C GLU A 3 18.42 -6.26 -5.07
N GLN A 4 18.73 -5.00 -5.45
CA GLN A 4 18.78 -3.90 -4.48
C GLN A 4 17.43 -3.67 -3.81
N LEU A 5 16.31 -4.02 -4.44
CA LEU A 5 14.97 -3.90 -3.86
C LEU A 5 14.72 -4.84 -2.68
N GLU A 6 15.59 -5.83 -2.45
CA GLU A 6 15.55 -6.69 -1.26
C GLU A 6 16.20 -6.02 -0.04
N GLN A 7 17.00 -4.95 -0.25
CA GLN A 7 17.59 -4.17 0.85
C GLN A 7 16.54 -3.26 1.48
N GLU A 8 16.45 -3.25 2.81
CA GLU A 8 15.38 -2.57 3.58
C GLU A 8 15.08 -1.15 3.11
N LEU A 9 16.12 -0.32 2.95
CA LEU A 9 15.96 1.08 2.55
C LEU A 9 15.37 1.22 1.15
N GLN A 10 15.80 0.38 0.21
CA GLN A 10 15.34 0.46 -1.17
C GLN A 10 13.97 -0.21 -1.35
N ALA A 11 13.68 -1.27 -0.58
CA ALA A 11 12.36 -1.86 -0.46
C ALA A 11 11.32 -0.81 -0.02
N ALA A 12 11.62 -0.08 1.06
CA ALA A 12 10.74 0.97 1.55
C ALA A 12 10.56 2.12 0.54
N ARG A 13 11.65 2.57 -0.09
CA ARG A 13 11.61 3.64 -1.11
C ARG A 13 10.81 3.24 -2.33
N SER A 14 11.02 2.03 -2.85
CA SER A 14 10.29 1.55 -4.03
C SER A 14 8.80 1.36 -3.74
N ALA A 15 8.43 0.86 -2.55
CA ALA A 15 7.04 0.78 -2.12
C ALA A 15 6.37 2.17 -2.03
N ALA A 16 7.04 3.15 -1.43
CA ALA A 16 6.57 4.54 -1.36
C ALA A 16 6.47 5.17 -2.76
N TRP A 17 7.46 4.95 -3.62
CA TRP A 17 7.42 5.41 -5.01
C TRP A 17 6.24 4.82 -5.78
N PHE A 18 5.97 3.52 -5.65
CA PHE A 18 4.82 2.90 -6.29
C PHE A 18 3.51 3.52 -5.79
N TYR A 19 3.35 3.63 -4.47
CA TYR A 19 2.12 4.15 -3.85
C TYR A 19 1.82 5.59 -4.30
N THR A 20 2.84 6.43 -4.40
CA THR A 20 2.70 7.83 -4.84
C THR A 20 2.50 7.92 -6.35
N SER A 21 3.39 7.32 -7.15
CA SER A 21 3.38 7.44 -8.61
C SER A 21 2.20 6.76 -9.31
N LYS A 22 1.62 5.72 -8.71
CA LYS A 22 0.41 5.04 -9.24
C LYS A 22 -0.90 5.67 -8.75
N GLY A 23 -0.83 6.75 -8.00
CA GLY A 23 -1.99 7.52 -7.57
C GLY A 23 -2.76 6.92 -6.39
N CYS A 24 -2.17 6.01 -5.61
CA CYS A 24 -2.85 5.43 -4.44
C CYS A 24 -3.21 6.48 -3.40
N MET A 25 -2.39 7.53 -3.23
CA MET A 25 -2.67 8.62 -2.28
C MET A 25 -3.99 9.36 -2.55
N ILE A 26 -4.40 9.46 -3.83
CA ILE A 26 -5.68 10.10 -4.22
C ILE A 26 -6.86 9.34 -3.63
N TYR A 27 -6.71 8.03 -3.45
CA TYR A 27 -7.74 7.11 -2.99
C TYR A 27 -7.41 6.52 -1.62
N GLY A 28 -6.60 7.19 -0.78
CA GLY A 28 -5.99 6.59 0.41
C GLY A 28 -6.99 5.94 1.39
N ALA A 29 -8.21 6.45 1.48
CA ALA A 29 -9.28 5.86 2.30
C ALA A 29 -10.14 4.80 1.59
N ASP A 30 -10.07 4.72 0.25
CA ASP A 30 -10.74 3.70 -0.56
C ASP A 30 -9.81 2.49 -0.77
N ILE A 31 -9.89 1.58 0.19
CA ILE A 31 -9.09 0.35 0.24
C ILE A 31 -9.35 -0.52 -1.00
N ASN A 32 -10.57 -0.54 -1.54
CA ASN A 32 -10.91 -1.34 -2.72
C ASN A 32 -10.23 -0.80 -3.98
N ARG A 33 -10.18 0.53 -4.13
CA ARG A 33 -9.53 1.20 -5.26
C ARG A 33 -8.02 1.07 -5.18
N VAL A 34 -7.44 1.32 -4.01
CA VAL A 34 -5.99 1.15 -3.78
C VAL A 34 -5.56 -0.31 -3.99
N THR A 35 -6.37 -1.28 -3.55
CA THR A 35 -6.07 -2.71 -3.77
C THR A 35 -6.00 -3.05 -5.26
N ARG A 36 -6.92 -2.54 -6.08
CA ARG A 36 -6.88 -2.73 -7.54
C ARG A 36 -5.65 -2.10 -8.18
N ILE A 37 -5.22 -0.93 -7.73
CA ILE A 37 -3.99 -0.30 -8.23
C ILE A 37 -2.78 -1.18 -7.93
N ILE A 38 -2.72 -1.77 -6.72
CA ILE A 38 -1.59 -2.60 -6.28
C ILE A 38 -1.56 -3.97 -6.96
N ASN A 39 -2.70 -4.65 -7.10
CA ASN A 39 -2.72 -6.06 -7.50
C ASN A 39 -3.66 -6.40 -8.68
N GLY A 40 -4.23 -5.39 -9.34
CA GLY A 40 -5.13 -5.58 -10.49
C GLY A 40 -6.52 -6.12 -10.14
N GLY A 41 -6.85 -6.36 -8.87
CA GLY A 41 -8.10 -6.98 -8.45
C GLY A 41 -8.44 -6.72 -6.98
N LEU A 42 -9.06 -7.71 -6.32
CA LEU A 42 -9.42 -7.67 -4.89
C LEU A 42 -8.77 -8.80 -4.08
N ASN A 43 -7.66 -9.33 -4.56
CA ASN A 43 -6.99 -10.46 -3.91
C ASN A 43 -6.52 -10.07 -2.49
N GLY A 44 -7.05 -10.79 -1.50
CA GLY A 44 -6.79 -10.56 -0.07
C GLY A 44 -7.43 -9.29 0.51
N ILE A 45 -8.53 -8.79 -0.07
CA ILE A 45 -9.13 -7.51 0.33
C ILE A 45 -9.52 -7.44 1.81
N GLU A 46 -10.02 -8.53 2.39
CA GLU A 46 -10.44 -8.53 3.80
C GLU A 46 -9.25 -8.37 4.75
N ASP A 47 -8.12 -9.04 4.51
CA ASP A 47 -6.89 -8.85 5.30
C ASP A 47 -6.36 -7.40 5.17
N ARG A 48 -6.40 -6.83 3.96
CA ARG A 48 -6.01 -5.43 3.72
C ARG A 48 -6.89 -4.46 4.52
N LYS A 49 -8.20 -4.69 4.57
CA LYS A 49 -9.14 -3.88 5.36
C LYS A 49 -8.83 -3.96 6.86
N VAL A 50 -8.57 -5.15 7.38
CA VAL A 50 -8.21 -5.36 8.79
C VAL A 50 -6.95 -4.57 9.15
N ARG A 51 -5.90 -4.67 8.34
CA ARG A 51 -4.62 -3.95 8.55
C ARG A 51 -4.78 -2.44 8.48
N TYR A 52 -5.49 -1.94 7.46
CA TYR A 52 -5.75 -0.52 7.31
C TYR A 52 -6.51 0.04 8.52
N ASN A 53 -7.57 -0.62 8.95
CA ASN A 53 -8.36 -0.16 10.09
C ASN A 53 -7.55 -0.16 11.39
N LYS A 54 -6.71 -1.17 11.61
CA LYS A 54 -5.78 -1.21 12.75
C LYS A 54 -4.78 -0.06 12.72
N ALA A 55 -4.15 0.21 11.58
CA ALA A 55 -3.20 1.30 11.42
C ALA A 55 -3.88 2.67 11.59
N ARG A 56 -5.05 2.86 10.98
CA ARG A 56 -5.85 4.08 11.10
C ARG A 56 -6.23 4.36 12.55
N ALA A 57 -6.69 3.35 13.30
CA ALA A 57 -7.03 3.50 14.70
C ALA A 57 -5.83 3.93 15.56
N ALA A 58 -4.62 3.45 15.25
CA ALA A 58 -3.41 3.85 15.98
C ALA A 58 -2.92 5.27 15.67
N LEU A 59 -3.28 5.82 14.49
CA LEU A 59 -2.87 7.16 14.06
C LEU A 59 -3.90 8.26 14.37
N LEU A 60 -5.16 7.91 14.63
CA LEU A 60 -6.24 8.84 14.97
C LEU A 60 -6.29 9.21 16.47
N VAL A 61 -5.13 9.44 17.09
CA VAL A 61 -5.05 10.04 18.43
C VAL A 61 -5.57 11.48 18.43
#